data_AF-A0A397FPC4-F1
#
_entry.id   AF-A0A397FPC4-F1
#
_cell.length_a   1.000
_cell.length_b   1.000
_cell.length_c   1.000
_cell.angle_alpha   90.00
_cell.angle_beta   90.00
_cell.angle_gamma   90.00
#
_symmetry.space_group_name_H-M   'P 1'
#
loop_
_entity.id
_entity.type
_entity.pdbx_description
1 polymer ?
#
loop_
_entity_poly.entity_id
_entity_poly.type
_entity_poly.pdbx_seq_one_letter_code
_entity_poly.pdbx_strand_id
1 'polypeptide(L)'
;MLGITQINKEVNKKSKIGNEDTTKKVLTAFLETIQQKLVQGENINFKGYFTLKRNTTQPKGNKNCDEHQRELEKFKQANKGKGVGFYSKSNTFRNLVAKTRNCAKCKGKKQQLIKSAKPTNRVSFKVSKGFWKVSKKR
;
A
#
# COMPACT_ATOMS: atom_id res chain seq x y z
N MET A 1 28.32 0.52 4.71
CA MET A 1 27.23 -0.07 3.90
C MET A 1 27.77 -1.36 3.30
N LEU A 2 27.15 -2.52 3.56
CA LEU A 2 27.57 -3.77 2.92
C LEU A 2 27.09 -3.75 1.46
N GLY A 3 28.04 -3.85 0.51
CA GLY A 3 27.72 -3.89 -0.92
C GLY A 3 27.19 -5.26 -1.36
N ILE A 4 26.57 -5.33 -2.54
CA ILE A 4 26.00 -6.58 -3.09
C ILE A 4 27.02 -7.73 -3.13
N THR A 5 28.30 -7.41 -3.41
CA THR A 5 29.41 -8.37 -3.41
C THR A 5 29.64 -9.02 -2.05
N GLN A 6 29.53 -8.24 -0.95
CA GLN A 6 29.70 -8.76 0.41
C GLN A 6 28.47 -9.59 0.83
N ILE A 7 27.27 -9.19 0.41
CA ILE A 7 26.04 -9.97 0.61
C ILE A 7 26.16 -11.33 -0.09
N ASN A 8 26.64 -11.36 -1.34
CA ASN A 8 26.81 -12.62 -2.09
C ASN A 8 27.76 -13.59 -1.37
N LYS A 9 28.89 -13.08 -0.85
CA LYS A 9 29.85 -13.90 -0.09
C LYS A 9 29.25 -14.47 1.18
N GLU A 10 28.57 -13.62 1.97
CA GLU A 10 27.91 -14.04 3.20
C GLU A 10 26.79 -15.05 2.95
N VAL A 11 25.99 -14.85 1.90
CA VAL A 11 24.94 -15.79 1.51
C VAL A 11 25.57 -17.11 1.09
N ASN A 12 26.57 -17.12 0.18
CA ASN A 12 27.25 -18.34 -0.28
C ASN A 12 27.78 -19.17 0.89
N LYS A 13 28.41 -18.50 1.87
CA LYS A 13 28.93 -19.15 3.08
C LYS A 13 27.81 -19.75 3.94
N LYS A 14 26.72 -19.02 4.17
CA LYS A 14 25.61 -19.47 5.03
C LYS A 14 24.74 -20.53 4.37
N SER A 15 24.53 -20.45 3.05
CA SER A 15 23.71 -21.38 2.28
C SER A 15 24.47 -22.65 1.89
N LYS A 16 25.79 -22.70 2.11
CA LYS A 16 26.66 -23.83 1.75
C LYS A 16 26.61 -24.20 0.26
N ILE A 17 26.35 -23.21 -0.62
CA ILE A 17 26.31 -23.43 -2.08
C ILE A 17 27.71 -23.76 -2.63
N GLY A 18 28.78 -23.24 -2.02
CA GLY A 18 30.16 -23.54 -2.39
C GLY A 18 30.61 -22.91 -3.72
N ASN A 19 29.75 -22.13 -4.38
CA ASN A 19 30.03 -21.46 -5.64
C ASN A 19 29.45 -20.04 -5.62
N GLU A 20 30.34 -19.04 -5.68
CA GLU A 20 29.96 -17.63 -5.65
C GLU A 20 29.15 -17.21 -6.89
N ASP A 21 29.46 -17.75 -8.06
CA ASP A 21 28.76 -17.39 -9.30
C ASP A 21 27.35 -17.96 -9.35
N THR A 22 27.16 -19.19 -8.85
CA THR A 22 25.81 -19.73 -8.62
C THR A 22 25.03 -18.86 -7.65
N THR A 23 25.67 -18.44 -6.55
CA THR A 23 25.03 -17.56 -5.56
C THR A 23 24.62 -16.21 -6.16
N LYS A 24 25.48 -15.61 -7.00
CA LYS A 24 25.14 -14.39 -7.74
C LYS A 24 23.91 -14.59 -8.62
N LYS A 25 23.87 -15.66 -9.42
CA LYS A 25 22.72 -15.96 -10.31
C LYS A 25 21.42 -16.11 -9.53
N VAL A 26 21.45 -16.82 -8.41
CA VAL A 26 20.27 -17.01 -7.54
C VAL A 26 19.79 -15.68 -6.98
N LEU A 27 20.69 -14.84 -6.47
CA LEU A 27 20.32 -13.54 -5.92
C LEU A 27 19.80 -12.57 -6.99
N THR A 28 20.37 -12.58 -8.20
CA THR A 28 19.85 -11.82 -9.34
C THR A 28 18.43 -12.26 -9.69
N ALA A 29 18.19 -13.56 -9.89
CA ALA A 29 16.86 -14.09 -10.21
C ALA A 29 15.83 -13.76 -9.12
N PHE A 30 16.25 -13.80 -7.86
CA PHE A 30 15.43 -13.39 -6.72
C PHE A 30 15.05 -11.90 -6.78
N LEU A 31 16.00 -11.01 -7.04
CA LEU A 31 15.75 -9.57 -7.17
C LEU A 31 14.86 -9.24 -8.37
N GLU A 32 15.06 -9.91 -9.51
CA GLU A 32 14.22 -9.78 -10.70
C GLU A 32 12.79 -10.23 -10.44
N THR A 33 12.61 -11.36 -9.75
CA THR A 33 11.30 -11.86 -9.34
C THR A 33 10.60 -10.85 -8.43
N ILE A 34 11.30 -10.30 -7.44
CA ILE A 34 10.78 -9.24 -6.56
C ILE A 34 10.34 -8.02 -7.40
N GLN A 35 11.18 -7.57 -8.33
CA GLN A 35 10.88 -6.43 -9.18
C GLN A 35 9.64 -6.66 -10.04
N GLN A 36 9.54 -7.82 -10.70
CA GLN A 36 8.39 -8.18 -11.54
C GLN A 36 7.10 -8.23 -10.73
N LYS A 37 7.11 -8.87 -9.57
CA LYS A 37 5.96 -8.96 -8.67
C LYS A 37 5.51 -7.60 -8.15
N LEU A 38 6.45 -6.72 -7.81
CA LEU A 38 6.14 -5.34 -7.46
C LEU A 38 5.50 -4.60 -8.64
N VAL A 39 6.03 -4.72 -9.86
CA VAL A 39 5.45 -4.10 -11.08
C VAL A 39 4.01 -4.56 -11.32
N GLN A 40 3.70 -5.84 -11.06
CA GLN A 40 2.35 -6.40 -11.13
C GLN A 40 1.41 -5.90 -10.02
N GLY A 41 1.91 -5.11 -9.06
CA GLY A 41 1.14 -4.56 -7.95
C GLY A 41 1.02 -5.49 -6.75
N GLU A 42 1.77 -6.58 -6.71
CA GLU A 42 1.80 -7.49 -5.57
C GLU A 42 2.61 -6.89 -4.40
N ASN A 43 2.18 -7.17 -3.18
CA ASN A 43 2.93 -6.81 -1.98
C ASN A 43 3.82 -7.98 -1.59
N ILE A 44 5.10 -7.72 -1.36
CA ILE A 44 6.05 -8.75 -0.98
C ILE A 44 6.27 -8.68 0.52
N ASN A 45 5.93 -9.75 1.23
CA ASN A 45 6.02 -9.81 2.69
C ASN A 45 6.98 -10.91 3.13
N PHE A 46 8.14 -10.51 3.62
CA PHE A 46 9.07 -11.40 4.32
C PHE A 46 8.73 -11.36 5.81
N LYS A 47 7.99 -12.37 6.28
CA LYS A 47 7.52 -12.47 7.68
C LYS A 47 8.70 -12.37 8.65
N GLY A 48 8.60 -11.46 9.61
CA GLY A 48 9.65 -11.20 10.61
C GLY A 48 10.75 -10.25 10.12
N TYR A 49 10.80 -9.96 8.83
CA TYR A 49 11.78 -9.06 8.22
C TYR A 49 11.14 -7.75 7.79
N PHE A 50 10.54 -7.71 6.60
CA PHE A 50 10.01 -6.49 6.00
C PHE A 50 8.92 -6.77 4.98
N THR A 51 8.20 -5.71 4.64
CA THR A 51 7.23 -5.67 3.56
C THR A 51 7.66 -4.63 2.53
N LEU A 52 7.67 -5.02 1.26
CA LEU A 52 7.82 -4.13 0.11
C LEU A 52 6.46 -3.94 -0.56
N LYS A 53 6.12 -2.70 -0.87
CA LYS A 53 4.88 -2.35 -1.57
C LYS A 53 5.08 -1.16 -2.48
N ARG A 54 4.54 -1.20 -3.71
CA ARG A 54 4.44 0.00 -4.55
C ARG A 54 3.28 0.88 -4.08
N ASN A 55 3.52 2.18 -4.02
CA ASN A 55 2.43 3.12 -3.80
C ASN A 55 1.51 3.11 -5.02
N THR A 56 0.21 3.23 -4.82
CA THR A 56 -0.76 3.34 -5.91
C THR A 56 -1.05 4.80 -6.21
N THR A 57 -1.40 5.12 -7.46
CA THR A 57 -1.90 6.44 -7.81
C THR A 57 -3.18 6.74 -7.04
N GLN A 58 -3.50 8.03 -6.89
CA GLN A 58 -4.80 8.40 -6.35
C GLN A 58 -5.88 7.96 -7.35
N PRO A 59 -6.86 7.13 -6.94
CA PRO A 59 -7.88 6.67 -7.85
C PRO A 59 -8.72 7.84 -8.35
N LYS A 60 -8.87 7.96 -9.68
CA LYS A 60 -9.70 8.98 -10.33
C LYS A 60 -11.15 8.50 -10.34
N GLY A 61 -12.06 9.36 -9.89
CA GLY A 61 -13.50 9.09 -9.90
C GLY A 61 -14.16 9.19 -8.53
N ASN A 62 -15.48 9.06 -8.54
CA ASN A 62 -16.30 9.22 -7.35
C ASN A 62 -16.41 7.92 -6.55
N LYS A 63 -16.08 7.99 -5.26
CA LYS A 63 -16.13 6.87 -4.31
C LYS A 63 -17.55 6.51 -3.87
N ASN A 64 -18.53 7.38 -4.14
CA ASN A 64 -19.91 7.22 -3.71
C ASN A 64 -20.80 6.75 -4.87
N CYS A 65 -21.87 6.02 -4.57
CA CYS A 65 -22.92 5.78 -5.55
C CYS A 65 -23.59 7.10 -5.94
N ASP A 66 -24.29 7.11 -7.07
CA ASP A 66 -24.77 8.35 -7.69
C ASP A 66 -25.84 9.04 -6.82
N GLU A 67 -26.62 8.26 -6.08
CA GLU A 67 -27.58 8.75 -5.07
C GLU A 67 -26.89 9.55 -3.96
N HIS A 68 -26.00 8.91 -3.19
CA HIS A 68 -25.29 9.58 -2.10
C HIS A 68 -24.39 10.72 -2.60
N GLN A 69 -23.88 10.62 -3.83
CA GLN A 69 -23.14 11.73 -4.43
C GLN A 69 -24.03 12.94 -4.65
N ARG A 70 -25.20 12.75 -5.26
CA ARG A 70 -26.17 13.83 -5.50
C ARG A 70 -26.61 14.46 -4.18
N GLU A 71 -26.87 13.66 -3.15
CA GLU A 71 -27.23 14.17 -1.82
C GLU A 71 -26.10 15.00 -1.20
N LEU A 72 -24.85 14.52 -1.28
CA LEU A 72 -23.68 15.25 -0.78
C LEU A 72 -23.45 16.56 -1.55
N GLU A 73 -23.63 16.55 -2.87
CA GLU A 73 -23.52 17.74 -3.71
C GLU A 73 -24.63 18.75 -3.43
N LYS A 74 -25.89 18.29 -3.33
CA LYS A 74 -27.02 19.13 -2.93
C LYS A 74 -26.78 19.79 -1.58
N PHE A 75 -26.34 19.02 -0.59
CA PHE A 75 -26.04 19.56 0.74
C PHE A 75 -24.92 20.61 0.69
N LYS A 76 -23.84 20.35 -0.07
CA LYS A 76 -22.74 21.30 -0.24
C LYS A 76 -23.16 22.57 -1.00
N GLN A 77 -24.00 22.44 -2.01
CA GLN A 77 -24.50 23.57 -2.80
C GLN A 77 -25.42 24.46 -1.95
N ALA A 78 -26.33 23.86 -1.19
CA ALA A 78 -27.21 24.58 -0.27
C ALA A 78 -26.44 25.29 0.86
N ASN A 79 -25.24 24.79 1.20
CA ASN A 79 -24.38 25.34 2.25
C ASN A 79 -23.06 25.90 1.70
N LYS A 80 -23.08 26.39 0.45
CA LYS A 80 -21.90 26.97 -0.19
C LYS A 80 -21.40 28.17 0.62
N GLY A 81 -20.08 28.28 0.77
CA GLY A 81 -19.44 29.34 1.57
C GLY A 81 -19.42 29.08 3.08
N LYS A 82 -20.06 28.02 3.59
CA LYS A 82 -19.87 27.61 4.98
C LYS A 82 -18.50 26.95 5.16
N GLY A 83 -17.80 27.26 6.26
CA GLY A 83 -16.49 26.69 6.57
C GLY A 83 -16.57 25.24 7.07
N VAL A 84 -15.43 24.55 7.18
CA VAL A 84 -15.34 23.14 7.62
C VAL A 84 -16.01 22.91 8.98
N GLY A 85 -15.93 23.88 9.90
CA GLY A 85 -16.56 23.80 11.22
C GLY A 85 -18.10 23.73 11.20
N PHE A 86 -18.75 24.25 10.16
CA PHE A 86 -20.19 24.11 9.98
C PHE A 86 -20.56 22.67 9.59
N TYR A 87 -19.82 22.10 8.63
CA TYR A 87 -20.05 20.72 8.17
C TYR A 87 -19.81 19.70 9.28
N SER A 88 -18.78 19.88 10.12
CA SER A 88 -18.49 18.95 11.22
C SER A 88 -19.54 18.97 12.33
N LYS A 89 -20.25 20.09 12.51
CA LYS A 89 -21.33 20.25 13.50
C LYS A 89 -22.72 19.92 12.94
N SER A 90 -22.89 19.85 11.62
CA SER A 90 -24.19 19.54 11.00
C SER A 90 -24.56 18.07 11.18
N ASN A 91 -25.64 17.81 11.92
CA ASN A 91 -26.21 16.47 12.10
C ASN A 91 -26.62 15.85 10.75
N THR A 92 -27.21 16.66 9.86
CA THR A 92 -27.59 16.24 8.51
C THR A 92 -26.38 15.75 7.71
N PHE A 93 -25.29 16.51 7.71
CA PHE A 93 -24.06 16.12 7.03
C PHE A 93 -23.44 14.86 7.65
N ARG A 94 -23.38 14.78 8.98
CA ARG A 94 -22.85 13.61 9.69
C ARG A 94 -23.65 12.33 9.37
N ASN A 95 -24.97 12.42 9.38
CA ASN A 95 -25.86 11.31 9.04
C ASN A 95 -25.67 10.88 7.58
N LEU A 96 -25.54 11.83 6.66
CA LEU A 96 -25.30 11.54 5.25
C LEU A 96 -23.95 10.83 5.02
N VAL A 97 -22.89 11.28 5.70
CA VAL A 97 -21.58 10.62 5.66
C VAL A 97 -21.65 9.21 6.27
N ALA A 98 -22.37 9.03 7.38
CA ALA A 98 -22.57 7.73 8.00
C ALA A 98 -23.32 6.75 7.08
N LYS A 99 -24.41 7.19 6.44
CA LYS A 99 -25.14 6.41 5.43
C LYS A 99 -24.24 6.02 4.26
N THR A 100 -23.48 6.97 3.73
CA THR A 100 -22.53 6.73 2.64
C THR A 100 -21.46 5.70 3.03
N ARG A 101 -20.95 5.76 4.27
CA ARG A 101 -19.94 4.82 4.79
C ARG A 101 -20.49 3.40 4.92
N ASN A 102 -21.76 3.26 5.25
CA ASN A 102 -22.41 1.96 5.47
C ASN A 102 -23.00 1.35 4.19
N CYS A 103 -23.29 2.16 3.18
CA CYS A 103 -23.84 1.72 1.90
C CYS A 103 -22.96 0.70 1.16
N ALA A 104 -23.52 -0.45 0.82
CA ALA A 104 -22.82 -1.51 0.08
C ALA A 104 -22.35 -1.07 -1.31
N LYS A 105 -23.18 -0.31 -2.05
CA LYS A 105 -22.81 0.24 -3.38
C LYS A 105 -21.61 1.19 -3.29
N CYS A 106 -21.58 2.06 -2.29
CA CYS A 106 -20.44 2.96 -2.03
C CYS A 106 -19.17 2.18 -1.67
N LYS A 107 -19.28 1.16 -0.80
CA LYS A 107 -18.15 0.27 -0.46
C LYS A 107 -17.60 -0.43 -1.71
N GLY A 108 -18.48 -0.97 -2.55
CA GLY A 108 -18.11 -1.63 -3.80
C GLY A 108 -17.40 -0.69 -4.78
N LYS A 109 -17.97 0.48 -5.06
CA LYS A 109 -17.37 1.49 -5.97
C LYS A 109 -16.01 1.98 -5.45
N LYS A 110 -15.89 2.21 -4.13
CA LYS A 110 -14.61 2.53 -3.49
C LYS A 110 -13.58 1.41 -3.68
N GLN A 111 -13.97 0.16 -3.55
CA GLN A 111 -13.05 -0.98 -3.74
C GLN A 111 -12.64 -1.13 -5.21
N GLN A 112 -13.57 -0.97 -6.15
CA GLN A 112 -13.27 -0.96 -7.59
C GLN A 112 -12.27 0.14 -7.95
N LEU A 113 -12.46 1.35 -7.42
CA LEU A 113 -11.53 2.46 -7.59
C LEU A 113 -10.14 2.16 -7.02
N ILE A 114 -10.05 1.54 -5.84
CA ILE A 114 -8.76 1.14 -5.27
C ILE A 114 -8.08 0.08 -6.16
N LYS A 115 -8.84 -0.87 -6.72
CA LYS A 115 -8.33 -1.90 -7.62
C LYS A 115 -7.88 -1.35 -8.98
N SER A 116 -8.51 -0.29 -9.48
CA SER A 116 -8.12 0.35 -10.75
C SER A 116 -6.94 1.32 -10.60
N ALA A 117 -6.53 1.63 -9.37
CA ALA A 117 -5.38 2.49 -9.11
C ALA A 117 -4.09 1.82 -9.57
N LYS A 118 -3.41 2.43 -10.55
CA LYS A 118 -2.16 1.91 -11.10
C LYS A 118 -1.01 2.03 -10.08
N PRO A 119 -0.08 1.06 -10.00
CA PRO A 119 1.15 1.21 -9.23
C PRO A 119 1.98 2.40 -9.74
N THR A 120 2.54 3.17 -8.81
CA THR A 120 3.51 4.25 -9.08
C THR A 120 4.93 3.71 -9.01
N ASN A 121 5.92 4.44 -9.53
CA ASN A 121 7.35 4.03 -9.45
C ASN A 121 7.92 4.08 -8.02
N ARG A 122 7.17 4.60 -7.05
CA ARG A 122 7.64 4.70 -5.67
C ARG A 122 7.40 3.38 -4.92
N VAL A 123 8.48 2.79 -4.44
CA VAL A 123 8.46 1.64 -3.54
C VAL A 123 8.49 2.13 -2.09
N SER A 124 7.66 1.53 -1.25
CA SER A 124 7.66 1.69 0.19
C SER A 124 8.24 0.44 0.83
N PHE A 125 9.11 0.64 1.83
CA PHE A 125 9.72 -0.41 2.63
C PHE A 125 9.27 -0.23 4.07
N LYS A 126 8.69 -1.28 4.66
CA LYS A 126 8.24 -1.27 6.05
C LYS A 126 8.82 -2.48 6.77
N VAL A 127 9.58 -2.24 7.84
CA VAL A 127 10.11 -3.32 8.67
C VAL A 127 9.03 -3.94 9.55
N SER A 128 9.19 -5.22 9.85
CA SER A 128 8.35 -5.95 10.81
C SER A 128 8.59 -5.45 12.24
N LYS A 129 7.59 -5.59 13.11
CA LYS A 129 7.73 -5.28 14.53
C LYS A 129 8.83 -6.17 15.13
N GLY A 130 9.83 -5.54 15.75
CA GLY A 130 10.97 -6.25 16.34
C GLY A 130 12.13 -6.53 15.39
N PHE A 131 12.09 -6.07 14.13
CA PHE A 131 13.20 -6.20 13.18
C PHE A 131 14.52 -5.66 13.74
N TRP A 132 14.47 -4.53 14.45
CA TRP A 132 15.63 -3.88 15.06
C TRP A 132 16.01 -4.46 16.44
N LYS A 133 15.24 -5.42 16.96
CA LYS A 133 15.62 -6.09 18.21
C LYS A 133 16.76 -7.03 17.89
N VAL A 134 17.97 -6.60 18.22
CA VAL A 134 19.16 -7.46 18.18
C VAL A 134 18.84 -8.70 19.01
N SER A 135 18.84 -9.87 18.37
CA SER A 135 18.81 -11.14 19.08
C SER A 135 19.99 -11.10 20.06
N LYS A 136 19.71 -11.03 21.37
CA LYS A 136 20.75 -11.27 22.38
C LYS A 136 21.30 -12.65 22.04
N LYS A 137 22.58 -12.71 21.66
CA LYS A 137 23.29 -13.95 21.34
C LYS A 137 22.89 -14.99 22.40
N ARG A 138 22.28 -16.09 21.96
CA ARG A 138 22.35 -17.37 22.68
C ARG A 138 23.67 -18.01 22.28
#